data_AF-A0A8T3RTD8-F1
#
_entry.id   AF-A0A8T3RTD8-F1
#
_cell.length_a   1.000
_cell.length_b   1.000
_cell.length_c   1.000
_cell.angle_alpha   90.00
_cell.angle_beta   90.00
_cell.angle_gamma   90.00
#
_symmetry.space_group_name_H-M   'P 1'
#
loop_
_entity.id
_entity.type
_entity.pdbx_description
1 polymer ?
#
loop_
_entity_poly.entity_id
_entity_poly.type
_entity_poly.pdbx_seq_one_letter_code
_entity_poly.pdbx_strand_id
1 'polypeptide(L)'
;MERQLIRLFALIGALSAMAAPAATQDVETVLGTGARNVQLAQAAQNRIDGVVAETRSLADRYRTVTKETDGLEVYNRLLEAQLQGQQAELEDLNGSMQRVTVIERQITPLMMRMIAGLEQFIELDVPFLLEERRNRLSELEVLMALSDVTVAEKFRRLMEAFQIEIDYGRTMLAYKGTLEVDGG
;
A
#
# COMPACT_ATOMS: atom_id res chain seq x y z
N MET A 1 -5.71 34.46 -43.93
CA MET A 1 -6.34 35.58 -43.20
C MET A 1 -5.23 36.56 -42.84
N GLU A 2 -4.83 37.41 -43.78
CA GLU A 2 -3.59 38.21 -43.76
C GLU A 2 -3.87 39.72 -43.92
N ARG A 3 -4.68 40.34 -43.06
CA ARG A 3 -5.09 41.74 -43.29
C ARG A 3 -5.16 42.66 -42.07
N GLN A 4 -4.46 42.36 -40.97
CA GLN A 4 -4.46 43.25 -39.79
C GLN A 4 -3.13 43.95 -39.47
N LEU A 5 -2.09 43.79 -40.30
CA LEU A 5 -0.73 44.29 -40.01
C LEU A 5 -0.35 45.66 -40.63
N ILE A 6 -1.25 46.40 -41.30
CA ILE A 6 -0.85 47.57 -42.13
C ILE A 6 -1.29 48.94 -41.59
N ARG A 7 -2.02 49.03 -40.46
CA ARG A 7 -2.68 50.31 -40.07
C ARG A 7 -2.06 51.13 -38.94
N LEU A 8 -0.86 50.82 -38.45
CA LEU A 8 -0.23 51.60 -37.37
C LEU A 8 1.14 52.18 -37.76
N PHE A 9 1.25 52.75 -38.97
CA PHE A 9 2.47 53.45 -39.43
C PHE A 9 2.17 54.78 -40.14
N ALA A 10 1.10 55.48 -39.73
CA ALA A 10 0.70 56.75 -40.34
C ALA A 10 0.43 57.81 -39.26
N LEU A 11 1.48 58.28 -38.59
CA LEU A 11 1.44 59.57 -37.89
C LEU A 11 2.82 60.26 -37.91
N ILE A 12 3.44 60.34 -39.08
CA ILE A 12 4.54 61.28 -39.35
C ILE A 12 4.22 61.92 -40.69
N GLY A 13 3.64 63.12 -40.67
CA GLY A 13 3.44 63.91 -41.89
C GLY A 13 2.20 64.77 -41.86
N ALA A 14 2.23 65.89 -41.13
CA ALA A 14 1.45 67.10 -41.43
C ALA A 14 1.74 68.21 -40.41
N LEU A 15 2.83 68.97 -40.63
CA LEU A 15 2.99 70.42 -40.37
C LEU A 15 4.45 70.75 -40.72
N SER A 16 4.78 71.60 -41.69
CA SER A 16 4.59 73.05 -41.59
C SER A 16 4.94 73.74 -42.91
N ALA A 17 4.09 74.65 -43.36
CA ALA A 17 4.43 75.72 -44.30
C ALA A 17 3.85 77.03 -43.77
N MET A 18 4.53 77.64 -42.81
CA MET A 18 4.41 79.06 -42.45
C MET A 18 5.78 79.52 -41.96
N ALA A 19 6.43 80.36 -42.76
CA ALA A 19 7.68 81.02 -42.43
C ALA A 19 7.40 82.12 -41.39
N ALA A 20 7.67 81.84 -40.12
CA ALA A 20 7.87 82.85 -39.09
C ALA A 20 9.38 83.13 -38.97
N PRO A 21 9.80 84.35 -38.58
CA PRO A 21 11.22 84.65 -38.41
C PRO A 21 11.79 83.66 -37.41
N ALA A 22 12.87 82.99 -37.81
CA ALA A 22 13.57 82.04 -36.97
C ALA A 22 13.95 82.73 -35.66
N ALA A 23 13.19 82.45 -34.61
CA ALA A 23 13.77 82.42 -33.29
C ALA A 23 14.88 81.39 -33.42
N THR A 24 16.13 81.84 -33.36
CA THR A 24 17.27 80.98 -33.09
C THR A 24 17.09 80.44 -31.67
N GLN A 25 16.10 79.57 -31.49
CA GLN A 25 16.19 78.55 -30.47
C GLN A 25 17.40 77.74 -30.87
N ASP A 26 18.44 77.86 -30.07
CA ASP A 26 19.70 77.17 -30.25
C ASP A 26 19.39 75.73 -30.64
N VAL A 27 19.72 75.36 -31.87
CA VAL A 27 19.58 73.97 -32.34
C VAL A 27 20.30 73.04 -31.35
N GLU A 28 21.36 73.54 -30.74
CA GLU A 28 22.06 73.03 -29.56
C GLU A 28 21.13 72.68 -28.37
N THR A 29 20.23 73.58 -27.96
CA THR A 29 19.30 73.37 -26.83
C THR A 29 18.22 72.33 -27.14
N VAL A 30 17.72 72.28 -28.38
CA VAL A 30 16.75 71.25 -28.79
C VAL A 30 17.41 69.88 -28.88
N LEU A 31 18.62 69.80 -29.45
CA LEU A 31 19.43 68.59 -29.47
C LEU A 31 19.77 68.10 -28.05
N GLY A 32 20.17 69.00 -27.16
CA GLY A 32 20.47 68.69 -25.76
C GLY A 32 19.25 68.19 -24.98
N THR A 33 18.07 68.79 -25.20
CA THR A 33 16.82 68.33 -24.59
C THR A 33 16.38 66.98 -25.12
N GLY A 34 16.53 66.74 -26.44
CA GLY A 34 16.29 65.45 -27.06
C GLY A 34 17.19 64.36 -26.49
N ALA A 35 18.49 64.61 -26.37
CA ALA A 35 19.45 63.68 -25.78
C ALA A 35 19.11 63.33 -24.33
N ARG A 36 18.70 64.32 -23.52
CA ARG A 36 18.26 64.10 -22.13
C ARG A 36 17.00 63.25 -22.04
N ASN A 37 16.02 63.49 -22.92
CA ASN A 37 14.80 62.69 -22.98
C ASN A 37 15.07 61.24 -23.36
N VAL A 38 16.01 60.99 -24.30
CA VAL A 38 16.45 59.64 -24.65
C VAL A 38 17.09 58.94 -23.45
N GLN A 39 17.94 59.64 -22.68
CA GLN A 39 18.55 59.07 -21.46
C GLN A 39 17.49 58.74 -20.39
N LEU A 40 16.51 59.62 -20.17
CA LEU A 40 15.42 59.38 -19.22
C LEU A 40 14.52 58.22 -19.67
N ALA A 41 14.18 58.16 -20.96
CA ALA A 41 13.41 57.05 -21.53
C ALA A 41 14.16 55.72 -21.38
N GLN A 42 15.47 55.70 -21.61
CA GLN A 42 16.29 54.51 -21.39
C GLN A 42 16.28 54.06 -19.93
N ALA A 43 16.42 54.99 -18.98
CA ALA A 43 16.36 54.67 -17.55
C ALA A 43 14.98 54.12 -17.13
N ALA A 44 13.89 54.70 -17.65
CA ALA A 44 12.54 54.19 -17.44
C ALA A 44 12.36 52.80 -18.05
N GLN A 45 12.86 52.57 -19.27
CA GLN A 45 12.80 51.27 -19.93
C GLN A 45 13.57 50.20 -19.14
N ASN A 46 14.77 50.51 -18.65
CA ASN A 46 15.54 49.59 -17.80
C ASN A 46 14.76 49.20 -16.52
N ARG A 47 14.04 50.15 -15.92
CA ARG A 47 13.19 49.88 -14.75
C ARG A 47 11.99 49.02 -15.10
N ILE A 48 11.34 49.28 -16.23
CA ILE A 48 10.23 48.46 -16.76
C ILE A 48 10.72 47.03 -17.00
N ASP A 49 11.87 46.87 -17.67
CA ASP A 49 12.45 45.56 -17.98
C ASP A 49 12.75 44.77 -16.70
N GLY A 50 13.27 45.44 -15.65
CA GLY A 50 13.47 44.84 -14.34
C GLY A 50 12.18 44.34 -13.69
N VAL A 51 11.13 45.18 -13.65
CA VAL A 51 9.82 44.79 -13.09
C VAL A 51 9.18 43.67 -13.89
N VAL A 52 9.29 43.69 -15.23
CA VAL A 52 8.78 42.63 -16.11
C VAL A 52 9.51 41.32 -15.84
N ALA A 53 10.83 41.35 -15.67
CA ALA A 53 11.62 40.15 -15.34
C ALA A 53 11.22 39.55 -13.99
N GLU A 54 11.05 40.39 -12.96
CA GLU A 54 10.62 39.94 -11.63
C GLU A 54 9.19 39.36 -11.66
N THR A 55 8.27 40.04 -12.36
CA THR A 55 6.88 39.59 -12.49
C THR A 55 6.81 38.23 -13.19
N ARG A 56 7.58 38.03 -14.27
CA ARG A 56 7.68 36.74 -14.96
C ARG A 56 8.23 35.65 -14.04
N SER A 57 9.32 35.94 -13.32
CA SER A 57 9.92 35.01 -12.36
C SER A 57 8.94 34.61 -11.24
N LEU A 58 8.16 35.56 -10.71
CA LEU A 58 7.17 35.27 -9.67
C LEU A 58 6.01 34.44 -10.22
N ALA A 59 5.51 34.76 -11.41
CA ALA A 59 4.46 33.99 -12.06
C ALA A 59 4.88 32.55 -12.33
N ASP A 60 6.13 32.33 -12.74
CA ASP A 60 6.65 30.98 -12.97
C ASP A 60 6.82 30.21 -11.66
N ARG A 61 7.35 30.85 -10.61
CA ARG A 61 7.41 30.25 -9.27
C ARG A 61 6.03 29.88 -8.74
N TYR A 62 5.05 30.76 -8.88
CA TYR A 62 3.67 30.50 -8.47
C TYR A 62 3.10 29.27 -9.19
N ARG A 63 3.29 29.17 -10.51
CA ARG A 63 2.83 28.01 -11.30
C ARG A 63 3.50 26.71 -10.83
N THR A 64 4.80 26.75 -10.55
CA THR A 64 5.54 25.58 -10.06
C THR A 64 5.00 25.12 -8.71
N VAL A 65 4.88 26.03 -7.74
CA VAL A 65 4.37 25.71 -6.39
C VAL A 65 2.92 25.24 -6.42
N THR A 66 2.09 25.82 -7.29
CA THR A 66 0.70 25.37 -7.47
C THR A 66 0.66 23.91 -7.96
N LYS A 67 1.45 23.57 -8.99
CA LYS A 67 1.52 22.18 -9.49
C LYS A 67 2.04 21.20 -8.44
N GLU A 68 3.01 21.62 -7.64
CA GLU A 68 3.52 20.80 -6.54
C GLU A 68 2.43 20.57 -5.48
N THR A 69 1.67 21.61 -5.15
CA THR A 69 0.53 21.53 -4.20
C THR A 69 -0.55 20.59 -4.72
N ASP A 70 -0.96 20.73 -5.99
CA ASP A 70 -1.93 19.83 -6.64
C ASP A 70 -1.45 18.36 -6.59
N GLY A 71 -0.15 18.13 -6.81
CA GLY A 71 0.47 16.82 -6.71
C GLY A 71 0.44 16.24 -5.30
N LEU A 72 0.77 17.06 -4.29
CA LEU A 72 0.73 16.68 -2.89
C LEU A 72 -0.69 16.39 -2.39
N GLU A 73 -1.70 17.12 -2.86
CA GLU A 73 -3.11 16.85 -2.53
C GLU A 73 -3.59 15.51 -3.09
N VAL A 74 -3.19 15.15 -4.31
CA VAL A 74 -3.47 13.82 -4.87
C VAL A 74 -2.79 12.73 -4.04
N TYR A 75 -1.52 12.96 -3.68
CA TYR A 75 -0.75 12.00 -2.88
C TYR A 75 -1.34 11.80 -1.48
N ASN A 76 -1.75 12.88 -0.80
CA ASN A 76 -2.41 12.79 0.51
C ASN A 76 -3.73 12.01 0.43
N ARG A 77 -4.55 12.24 -0.60
CA ARG A 77 -5.78 11.44 -0.80
C ARG A 77 -5.50 9.95 -0.97
N LEU A 78 -4.42 9.60 -1.66
CA LEU A 78 -3.99 8.21 -1.79
C LEU A 78 -3.58 7.62 -0.42
N LEU A 79 -2.80 8.37 0.37
CA LEU A 79 -2.40 7.94 1.71
C LEU A 79 -3.61 7.76 2.65
N GLU A 80 -4.60 8.65 2.58
CA GLU A 80 -5.83 8.51 3.35
C GLU A 80 -6.61 7.25 2.98
N ALA A 81 -6.75 6.95 1.69
CA ALA A 81 -7.38 5.72 1.23
C ALA A 81 -6.60 4.47 1.70
N GLN A 82 -5.28 4.52 1.67
CA GLN A 82 -4.43 3.44 2.18
C GLN A 82 -4.58 3.24 3.68
N LEU A 83 -4.62 4.31 4.48
CA LEU A 83 -4.85 4.24 5.92
C LEU A 83 -6.22 3.65 6.25
N GLN A 84 -7.27 4.02 5.51
CA GLN A 84 -8.60 3.41 5.68
C GLN A 84 -8.58 1.91 5.38
N GLY A 85 -7.89 1.49 4.30
CA GLY A 85 -7.70 0.08 3.99
C GLY A 85 -6.96 -0.68 5.10
N GLN A 86 -5.87 -0.11 5.61
CA GLN A 86 -5.10 -0.70 6.72
C GLN A 86 -5.91 -0.81 8.01
N GLN A 87 -6.75 0.18 8.31
CA GLN A 87 -7.62 0.14 9.49
C GLN A 87 -8.65 -1.00 9.39
N ALA A 88 -9.25 -1.20 8.22
CA ALA A 88 -10.15 -2.32 7.98
C ALA A 88 -9.44 -3.67 8.08
N GLU A 89 -8.20 -3.78 7.58
CA GLU A 89 -7.37 -4.97 7.70
C GLU A 89 -7.03 -5.29 9.16
N LEU A 90 -6.70 -4.28 9.97
CA LEU A 90 -6.48 -4.44 11.41
C LEU A 90 -7.72 -4.96 12.14
N GLU A 91 -8.91 -4.49 11.77
CA GLU A 91 -10.17 -4.95 12.36
C GLU A 91 -10.46 -6.42 12.02
N ASP A 92 -10.27 -6.83 10.76
CA ASP A 92 -10.43 -8.23 10.37
C ASP A 92 -9.39 -9.15 11.01
N LEU A 93 -8.13 -8.68 11.12
CA LEU A 93 -7.08 -9.42 11.80
C LEU A 93 -7.42 -9.62 13.28
N ASN A 94 -7.91 -8.58 13.97
CA ASN A 94 -8.33 -8.67 15.36
C ASN A 94 -9.51 -9.64 15.53
N GLY A 95 -10.48 -9.60 14.61
CA GLY A 95 -11.57 -10.58 14.55
C GLY A 95 -11.05 -12.02 14.35
N SER A 96 -10.05 -12.20 13.50
CA SER A 96 -9.38 -13.49 13.27
C SER A 96 -8.64 -13.98 14.50
N MET A 97 -7.92 -13.11 15.22
CA MET A 97 -7.25 -13.45 16.47
C MET A 97 -8.22 -13.97 17.53
N GLN A 98 -9.38 -13.31 17.68
CA GLN A 98 -10.42 -13.76 18.62
C GLN A 98 -10.95 -15.15 18.26
N ARG A 99 -11.13 -15.45 16.96
CA ARG A 99 -11.54 -16.78 16.48
C ARG A 99 -10.48 -17.83 16.76
N VAL A 100 -9.19 -17.53 16.54
CA VAL A 100 -8.09 -18.45 16.82
C VAL A 100 -8.07 -18.86 18.29
N THR A 101 -8.26 -17.93 19.23
CA THR A 101 -8.35 -18.26 20.67
C THR A 101 -9.49 -19.24 20.98
N VAL A 102 -10.65 -19.09 20.31
CA VAL A 102 -11.77 -20.03 20.45
C VAL A 102 -11.40 -21.41 19.90
N ILE A 103 -10.78 -21.45 18.73
CA ILE A 103 -10.34 -22.71 18.08
C ILE A 103 -9.31 -23.42 18.96
N GLU A 104 -8.30 -22.72 19.48
CA GLU A 104 -7.29 -23.28 20.38
C GLU A 104 -7.90 -23.91 21.64
N ARG A 105 -8.94 -23.29 22.21
CA ARG A 105 -9.65 -23.85 23.37
C ARG A 105 -10.49 -25.09 23.02
N GLN A 106 -11.02 -25.18 21.79
CA GLN A 106 -11.94 -26.25 21.39
C GLN A 106 -11.23 -27.45 20.75
N ILE A 107 -10.08 -27.24 20.13
CA ILE A 107 -9.37 -28.28 19.39
C ILE A 107 -8.74 -29.33 20.31
N THR A 108 -8.19 -28.94 21.47
CA THR A 108 -7.65 -29.89 22.44
C THR A 108 -8.73 -30.84 23.00
N PRO A 109 -9.90 -30.36 23.48
CA PRO A 109 -11.01 -31.24 23.84
C PRO A 109 -11.50 -32.13 22.70
N LEU A 110 -11.47 -31.65 21.44
CA LEU A 110 -11.81 -32.47 20.29
C LEU A 110 -10.81 -33.60 20.08
N MET A 111 -9.50 -33.32 20.13
CA MET A 111 -8.45 -34.33 20.01
C MET A 111 -8.56 -35.38 21.12
N MET A 112 -8.84 -34.99 22.36
CA MET A 112 -9.08 -35.94 23.46
C MET A 112 -10.30 -36.84 23.19
N ARG A 113 -11.39 -36.30 22.64
CA ARG A 113 -12.57 -37.11 22.26
C ARG A 113 -12.26 -38.06 21.10
N MET A 114 -11.41 -37.64 20.16
CA MET A 114 -10.97 -38.51 19.06
C MET A 114 -10.09 -39.66 19.56
N ILE A 115 -9.18 -39.40 20.52
CA ILE A 115 -8.37 -40.43 21.19
C ILE A 115 -9.28 -41.44 21.91
N ALA A 116 -10.23 -40.97 22.72
CA ALA A 116 -11.20 -41.84 23.38
C ALA A 116 -12.06 -42.64 22.38
N GLY A 117 -12.42 -42.05 21.25
CA GLY A 117 -13.11 -42.77 20.16
C GLY A 117 -12.23 -43.87 19.54
N LEU A 118 -10.92 -43.62 19.42
CA LEU A 118 -9.96 -44.61 18.94
C LEU A 118 -9.79 -45.76 19.94
N GLU A 119 -9.74 -45.45 21.23
CA GLU A 119 -9.73 -46.44 22.31
C GLU A 119 -10.95 -47.36 22.25
N GLN A 120 -12.15 -46.76 22.21
CA GLN A 120 -13.40 -47.52 22.09
C GLN A 120 -13.43 -48.37 20.82
N PHE A 121 -12.89 -47.87 19.72
CA PHE A 121 -12.76 -48.64 18.49
C PHE A 121 -11.87 -49.86 18.70
N ILE A 122 -10.70 -49.72 19.32
CA ILE A 122 -9.78 -50.83 19.62
C ILE A 122 -10.43 -51.86 20.55
N GLU A 123 -11.21 -51.43 21.55
CA GLU A 123 -11.89 -52.32 22.50
C GLU A 123 -13.01 -53.16 21.86
N LEU A 124 -13.75 -52.58 20.92
CA LEU A 124 -14.87 -53.24 20.25
C LEU A 124 -14.45 -54.10 19.04
N ASP A 125 -13.21 -53.92 18.58
CA ASP A 125 -12.65 -54.62 17.43
C ASP A 125 -12.07 -55.99 17.82
N VAL A 126 -11.77 -56.82 16.83
CA VAL A 126 -11.14 -58.13 17.03
C VAL A 126 -9.77 -57.92 17.69
N PRO A 127 -9.38 -58.75 18.69
CA PRO A 127 -8.08 -58.58 19.33
C PRO A 127 -6.98 -58.87 18.32
N PHE A 128 -6.16 -57.86 18.01
CA PHE A 128 -4.90 -58.00 17.28
C PHE A 128 -3.97 -56.84 17.64
N LEU A 129 -2.65 -57.11 17.65
CA LEU A 129 -1.60 -56.13 17.94
C LEU A 129 -1.94 -55.22 19.15
N LEU A 130 -2.64 -55.75 20.15
CA LEU A 130 -3.26 -54.94 21.21
C LEU A 130 -2.22 -54.16 22.01
N GLU A 131 -1.06 -54.75 22.24
CA GLU A 131 0.06 -54.08 22.92
C GLU A 131 0.53 -52.84 22.13
N GLU A 132 0.74 -52.97 20.82
CA GLU A 132 1.17 -51.88 19.95
C GLU A 132 0.11 -50.77 19.86
N ARG A 133 -1.16 -51.15 19.66
CA ARG A 133 -2.30 -50.22 19.54
C ARG A 133 -2.52 -49.46 20.85
N ARG A 134 -2.47 -50.15 22.00
CA ARG A 134 -2.59 -49.52 23.32
C ARG A 134 -1.40 -48.64 23.67
N ASN A 135 -0.18 -49.05 23.31
CA ASN A 135 1.00 -48.22 23.52
C ASN A 135 0.90 -46.92 22.71
N ARG A 136 0.46 -46.98 21.44
CA ARG A 136 0.20 -45.79 20.62
C ARG A 136 -0.84 -44.86 21.25
N LEU A 137 -1.92 -45.41 21.81
CA LEU A 137 -2.94 -44.61 22.49
C LEU A 137 -2.35 -43.88 23.71
N SER A 138 -1.61 -44.59 24.56
CA SER A 138 -0.90 -44.01 25.71
C SER A 138 0.07 -42.90 25.30
N GLU A 139 0.85 -43.11 24.24
CA GLU A 139 1.74 -42.09 23.68
C GLU A 139 0.99 -40.85 23.20
N LEU A 140 -0.18 -41.00 22.58
CA LEU A 140 -1.03 -39.87 22.16
C LEU A 140 -1.60 -39.11 23.36
N GLU A 141 -2.01 -39.79 24.42
CA GLU A 141 -2.50 -39.15 25.65
C GLU A 141 -1.40 -38.32 26.32
N VAL A 142 -0.19 -38.88 26.45
CA VAL A 142 0.98 -38.16 26.96
C VAL A 142 1.28 -36.95 26.07
N LEU A 143 1.24 -37.13 24.75
CA LEU A 143 1.46 -36.05 23.77
C LEU A 143 0.46 -34.90 23.96
N MET A 144 -0.80 -35.18 24.31
CA MET A 144 -1.79 -34.12 24.56
C MET A 144 -1.44 -33.26 25.79
N ALA A 145 -0.80 -33.83 26.80
CA ALA A 145 -0.40 -33.13 28.03
C ALA A 145 0.89 -32.30 27.88
N LEU A 146 1.72 -32.59 26.87
CA LEU A 146 2.98 -31.88 26.64
C LEU A 146 2.75 -30.42 26.21
N SER A 147 3.39 -29.46 26.89
CA SER A 147 3.27 -28.02 26.60
C SER A 147 4.23 -27.52 25.53
N ASP A 148 5.30 -28.26 25.28
CA ASP A 148 6.36 -27.95 24.29
C ASP A 148 6.00 -28.37 22.87
N VAL A 149 4.89 -29.10 22.69
CA VAL A 149 4.41 -29.56 21.38
C VAL A 149 3.27 -28.67 20.88
N THR A 150 3.39 -28.20 19.64
CA THR A 150 2.36 -27.36 19.00
C THR A 150 1.07 -28.14 18.78
N VAL A 151 -0.07 -27.43 18.79
CA VAL A 151 -1.39 -28.01 18.48
C VAL A 151 -1.40 -28.69 17.11
N ALA A 152 -0.71 -28.11 16.13
CA ALA A 152 -0.59 -28.68 14.79
C ALA A 152 0.13 -30.03 14.79
N GLU A 153 1.22 -30.16 15.56
CA GLU A 153 1.96 -31.42 15.68
C GLU A 153 1.15 -32.49 16.44
N LYS A 154 0.44 -32.09 17.50
CA LYS A 154 -0.51 -32.95 18.22
C LYS A 154 -1.59 -33.51 17.27
N PHE A 155 -2.20 -32.65 16.47
CA PHE A 155 -3.19 -33.04 15.46
C PHE A 155 -2.58 -33.94 14.38
N ARG A 156 -1.38 -33.63 13.88
CA ARG A 156 -0.68 -34.43 12.87
C ARG A 156 -0.45 -35.87 13.36
N ARG A 157 0.04 -36.03 14.59
CA ARG A 157 0.27 -37.33 15.22
C ARG A 157 -1.00 -38.12 15.45
N LEU A 158 -2.08 -37.44 15.85
CA LEU A 158 -3.39 -38.07 15.96
C LEU A 158 -3.88 -38.59 14.60
N MET A 159 -3.81 -37.78 13.54
CA MET A 159 -4.21 -38.21 12.20
C MET A 159 -3.34 -39.34 11.65
N GLU A 160 -2.05 -39.35 11.98
CA GLU A 160 -1.13 -40.45 11.66
C GLU A 160 -1.60 -41.77 12.32
N ALA A 161 -2.02 -41.73 13.59
CA ALA A 161 -2.59 -42.90 14.26
C ALA A 161 -3.89 -43.39 13.61
N PHE A 162 -4.80 -42.49 13.25
CA PHE A 162 -6.00 -42.85 12.49
C PHE A 162 -5.67 -43.48 11.13
N GLN A 163 -4.67 -42.96 10.43
CA GLN A 163 -4.23 -43.53 9.15
C GLN A 163 -3.69 -44.95 9.33
N ILE A 164 -2.88 -45.18 10.36
CA ILE A 164 -2.37 -46.52 10.70
C ILE A 164 -3.52 -47.49 10.97
N GLU A 165 -4.53 -47.08 11.74
CA GLU A 165 -5.70 -47.92 12.03
C GLU A 165 -6.52 -48.24 10.77
N ILE A 166 -6.67 -47.27 9.85
CA ILE A 166 -7.30 -47.49 8.54
C ILE A 166 -6.49 -48.48 7.70
N ASP A 167 -5.16 -48.39 7.75
CA ASP A 167 -4.27 -49.22 6.95
C ASP A 167 -4.30 -50.70 7.39
N TYR A 168 -4.55 -50.99 8.67
CA TYR A 168 -4.81 -52.36 9.14
C TYR A 168 -6.05 -52.98 8.47
N GLY A 169 -7.09 -52.18 8.19
CA GLY A 169 -8.27 -52.65 7.45
C GLY A 169 -8.05 -52.85 5.95
N ARG A 170 -6.96 -52.29 5.39
CA ARG A 170 -6.62 -52.35 3.96
C ARG A 170 -5.53 -53.35 3.62
N THR A 171 -4.78 -53.82 4.60
CA THR A 171 -3.63 -54.70 4.41
C THR A 171 -3.85 -56.05 5.08
N MET A 172 -3.43 -57.14 4.44
CA MET A 172 -3.42 -58.46 5.07
C MET A 172 -2.15 -58.60 5.90
N LEU A 173 -2.29 -58.60 7.22
CA LEU A 173 -1.21 -58.85 8.16
C LEU A 173 -1.45 -60.18 8.91
N ALA A 174 -0.42 -61.00 8.99
CA ALA A 174 -0.42 -62.21 9.80
C ALA A 174 0.38 -61.94 11.08
N TYR A 175 -0.23 -62.18 12.24
CA TYR A 175 0.43 -62.06 13.53
C TYR A 175 0.18 -63.33 14.37
N LYS A 176 1.11 -63.63 15.29
CA LYS A 176 0.95 -64.74 16.22
C LYS A 176 0.37 -64.20 17.53
N GLY A 177 -0.80 -64.70 17.92
CA GLY A 177 -1.44 -64.41 19.20
C GLY A 177 -1.84 -65.70 19.89
N THR A 178 -1.82 -65.70 21.23
CA THR A 178 -2.44 -66.75 22.03
C THR A 178 -3.90 -66.36 22.23
N LEU A 179 -4.84 -67.17 21.73
CA LEU A 179 -6.26 -67.00 21.99
C LEU A 179 -6.60 -67.82 23.24
N GLU A 180 -7.00 -67.18 24.34
CA GLU A 180 -7.68 -67.90 25.43
C GLU A 180 -9.08 -68.27 24.95
N VAL A 181 -9.30 -69.55 24.70
CA VAL A 181 -10.62 -70.09 24.37
C VAL A 181 -11.29 -70.40 25.70
N ASP A 182 -12.32 -69.62 26.05
CA ASP A 182 -13.13 -69.90 27.24
C ASP A 182 -14.02 -71.13 26.96
N GLY A 183 -13.45 -72.31 27.19
CA GLY A 183 -14.12 -73.61 27.06
C GLY A 183 -13.28 -74.73 26.45
N GLY A 184 -12.27 -75.22 27.19
CA GLY A 184 -11.64 -76.54 26.99
C GLY A 184 -10.24 -76.54 26.40
#